data_AF-A0A7U9NB49-F1
#
_entry.id   AF-A0A7U9NB49-F1
#
_cell.length_a   1.000
_cell.length_b   1.000
_cell.length_c   1.000
_cell.angle_alpha   90.00
_cell.angle_beta   90.00
_cell.angle_gamma   90.00
#
_symmetry.space_group_name_H-M   'P 1'
#
loop_
_entity.id
_entity.type
_entity.pdbx_description
1 polymer ?
#
loop_
_entity_poly.entity_id
_entity_poly.type
_entity_poly.pdbx_seq_one_letter_code
_entity_poly.pdbx_strand_id
1 'polypeptide(L)'
;MNKPKFNIKSVLFILCALLPILLAGCGPSEEKITQAQALYAQLADLHNQVVEAHKGIADDSLDQNLVALGKKVEQIGQYDLNKFKDEQIDLLMESMRSIMDSYEEYLETINQIKAQETAAVLTSIPVTLSNNTEFTFQTLQLYSINDPSQNANVLEDTSGFAPGQTITGLVIYRDVSSAPWKLVLQSTDGTSHEFELAVKGYSESGVTLTLTYDSETNEIKCS
;
A
#
# COMPACT_ATOMS: atom_id res chain seq x y z
N MET A 1 0.75 27.38 6.40
CA MET A 1 -0.73 27.38 6.47
C MET A 1 -1.14 26.33 7.49
N ASN A 2 -1.60 26.76 8.67
CA ASN A 2 -2.02 25.85 9.74
C ASN A 2 -3.38 25.25 9.36
N LYS A 3 -3.43 23.93 9.14
CA LYS A 3 -4.71 23.21 9.07
C LYS A 3 -5.36 23.24 10.46
N PRO A 4 -6.66 23.55 10.58
CA PRO A 4 -7.34 23.49 11.86
C PRO A 4 -7.35 22.03 12.35
N LYS A 5 -6.93 21.81 13.60
CA LYS A 5 -7.07 20.52 14.28
C LYS A 5 -8.57 20.29 14.52
N PHE A 6 -9.16 19.41 13.71
CA PHE A 6 -10.56 19.03 13.83
C PHE A 6 -10.74 18.24 15.12
N ASN A 7 -11.44 18.81 16.09
CA ASN A 7 -11.63 18.22 17.41
C ASN A 7 -12.77 17.19 17.32
N ILE A 8 -12.41 15.91 17.30
CA ILE A 8 -13.28 14.71 17.20
C ILE A 8 -14.46 14.76 18.20
N LYS A 9 -14.32 15.47 19.32
CA LYS A 9 -15.39 15.59 20.34
C LYS A 9 -16.56 16.49 19.90
N SER A 10 -16.38 17.37 18.92
CA SER A 10 -17.42 18.34 18.53
C SER A 10 -18.43 17.79 17.53
N VAL A 11 -18.14 16.67 16.84
CA VAL A 11 -19.07 16.04 15.89
C VAL A 11 -20.08 15.11 16.59
N LEU A 12 -19.85 14.82 17.87
CA LEU A 12 -20.57 13.79 18.64
C LEU A 12 -22.03 14.14 18.99
N PHE A 13 -22.53 15.35 18.70
CA PHE A 13 -23.77 15.84 19.32
C PHE A 13 -24.99 16.02 18.40
N ILE A 14 -24.87 15.88 17.08
CA ILE A 14 -25.95 16.34 16.17
C ILE A 14 -26.99 15.24 15.87
N LEU A 15 -26.69 13.96 16.07
CA LEU A 15 -27.54 12.88 15.55
C LEU A 15 -28.71 12.43 16.45
N CYS A 16 -28.79 12.85 17.71
CA CYS A 16 -29.82 12.37 18.65
C CYS A 16 -31.12 13.21 18.71
N ALA A 17 -31.28 14.24 17.88
CA ALA A 17 -32.39 15.21 18.02
C ALA A 17 -33.45 15.16 16.90
N LEU A 18 -33.56 14.07 16.14
CA LEU A 18 -34.57 13.91 15.09
C LEU A 18 -35.71 12.97 15.56
N LEU A 19 -36.63 13.51 16.35
CA LEU A 19 -37.99 12.97 16.54
C LEU A 19 -39.03 14.10 16.31
N PRO A 20 -40.26 13.77 15.86
CA PRO A 20 -40.87 14.44 14.72
C PRO A 20 -41.87 15.52 15.11
N ILE A 21 -41.79 16.67 14.43
CA ILE A 21 -42.89 17.63 14.35
C ILE A 21 -43.75 17.26 13.14
N LEU A 22 -44.83 16.52 13.40
CA LEU A 22 -45.92 16.27 12.46
C LEU A 22 -46.66 17.58 12.17
N LEU A 23 -46.25 18.28 11.12
CA LEU A 23 -47.03 19.35 10.50
C LEU A 23 -47.04 19.12 9.00
N ALA A 24 -48.26 19.12 8.45
CA ALA A 24 -48.62 18.85 7.06
C ALA A 24 -47.66 19.53 6.08
N GLY A 25 -46.86 18.71 5.40
CA GLY A 25 -45.93 19.13 4.36
C GLY A 25 -45.91 18.06 3.29
N CYS A 26 -45.73 18.48 2.04
CA CYS A 26 -45.51 17.58 0.91
C CYS A 26 -44.40 16.58 1.29
N GLY A 27 -44.56 15.31 0.91
CA GLY A 27 -43.50 14.33 1.05
C GLY A 27 -42.22 14.75 0.30
N PRO A 28 -41.14 13.98 0.43
CA PRO A 28 -39.90 14.34 -0.22
C PRO A 28 -40.04 14.19 -1.73
N SER A 29 -39.21 14.92 -2.47
CA SER A 29 -39.13 14.78 -3.92
C SER A 29 -38.49 13.44 -4.31
N GLU A 30 -38.97 12.83 -5.39
CA GLU A 30 -38.40 11.58 -5.93
C GLU A 30 -36.91 11.73 -6.26
N GLU A 31 -36.51 12.93 -6.70
CA GLU A 31 -35.11 13.27 -6.98
C GLU A 31 -34.25 13.14 -5.71
N LYS A 32 -34.70 13.70 -4.58
CA LYS A 32 -33.98 13.63 -3.29
C LYS A 32 -33.87 12.21 -2.77
N ILE A 33 -34.94 11.42 -2.87
CA ILE A 33 -34.91 9.99 -2.51
C ILE A 33 -33.84 9.27 -3.34
N THR A 34 -33.83 9.50 -4.67
CA THR A 34 -32.88 8.86 -5.58
C THR A 34 -31.43 9.24 -5.27
N GLN A 35 -31.17 10.53 -5.00
CA GLN A 35 -29.84 11.00 -4.61
C GLN A 35 -29.36 10.37 -3.30
N ALA A 36 -30.23 10.30 -2.28
CA ALA A 36 -29.90 9.68 -1.00
C ALA A 36 -29.63 8.18 -1.12
N GLN A 37 -30.41 7.46 -1.95
CA GLN A 37 -30.17 6.03 -2.22
C GLN A 37 -28.85 5.80 -2.95
N ALA A 38 -28.53 6.63 -3.94
CA ALA A 38 -27.25 6.54 -4.67
C ALA A 38 -26.05 6.83 -3.75
N LEU A 39 -26.20 7.79 -2.83
CA LEU A 39 -25.16 8.10 -1.83
C LEU A 39 -25.01 6.97 -0.81
N TYR A 40 -26.11 6.37 -0.35
CA TYR A 40 -26.07 5.20 0.53
C TYR A 40 -25.36 4.01 -0.13
N ALA A 41 -25.60 3.75 -1.42
CA ALA A 41 -24.91 2.70 -2.15
C ALA A 41 -23.39 2.92 -2.18
N GLN A 42 -22.93 4.16 -2.40
CA GLN A 42 -21.51 4.51 -2.35
C GLN A 42 -20.93 4.32 -0.94
N LEU A 43 -21.65 4.76 0.09
CA LEU A 43 -21.26 4.57 1.49
C LEU A 43 -21.13 3.07 1.85
N ALA A 44 -22.06 2.24 1.39
CA ALA A 44 -22.02 0.79 1.64
C ALA A 44 -20.85 0.11 0.92
N ASP A 45 -20.53 0.52 -0.30
CA ASP A 45 -19.36 0.03 -1.05
C ASP A 45 -18.05 0.40 -0.34
N LEU A 46 -17.92 1.67 0.05
CA LEU A 46 -16.75 2.15 0.80
C LEU A 46 -16.61 1.43 2.15
N HIS A 47 -17.70 1.21 2.88
CA HIS A 47 -17.69 0.41 4.11
C HIS A 47 -17.09 -0.99 3.87
N ASN A 48 -17.55 -1.69 2.83
CA ASN A 48 -17.05 -3.02 2.50
C ASN A 48 -15.56 -2.98 2.13
N GLN A 49 -15.14 -2.01 1.32
CA GLN A 49 -13.74 -1.83 0.94
C GLN A 49 -12.84 -1.64 2.18
N VAL A 50 -13.24 -0.80 3.12
CA VAL A 50 -12.46 -0.54 4.34
C VAL A 50 -12.41 -1.76 5.24
N VAL A 51 -13.54 -2.46 5.43
CA VAL A 51 -13.59 -3.69 6.24
C VAL A 51 -12.71 -4.79 5.64
N GLU A 52 -12.74 -4.98 4.32
CA GLU A 52 -11.86 -5.95 3.66
C GLU A 52 -10.38 -5.56 3.74
N ALA A 53 -10.05 -4.27 3.59
CA ALA A 53 -8.68 -3.80 3.76
C ALA A 53 -8.18 -4.03 5.19
N HIS A 54 -9.02 -3.78 6.20
CA HIS A 54 -8.70 -3.99 7.62
C HIS A 54 -8.43 -5.46 7.97
N LYS A 55 -9.14 -6.41 7.33
CA LYS A 55 -8.84 -7.85 7.52
C LYS A 55 -7.44 -8.24 7.06
N GLY A 56 -6.80 -7.40 6.24
CA GLY A 56 -5.48 -7.61 5.69
C GLY A 56 -4.32 -7.06 6.53
N ILE A 57 -4.59 -6.55 7.74
CA ILE A 57 -3.57 -6.06 8.69
C ILE A 57 -3.74 -6.77 10.05
N ALA A 58 -2.66 -6.81 10.84
CA ALA A 58 -2.68 -7.40 12.18
C ALA A 58 -3.10 -6.41 13.28
N ASP A 59 -2.90 -5.11 13.06
CA ASP A 59 -3.34 -4.04 13.94
C ASP A 59 -4.88 -4.04 14.14
N ASP A 60 -5.30 -3.93 15.39
CA ASP A 60 -6.71 -3.94 15.83
C ASP A 60 -7.19 -2.57 16.34
N SER A 61 -6.38 -1.51 16.18
CA SER A 61 -6.63 -0.20 16.79
C SER A 61 -7.88 0.49 16.23
N LEU A 62 -8.34 0.10 15.04
CA LEU A 62 -9.52 0.66 14.37
C LEU A 62 -10.79 -0.18 14.57
N ASP A 63 -10.72 -1.37 15.18
CA ASP A 63 -11.85 -2.30 15.30
C ASP A 63 -13.11 -1.64 15.87
N GLN A 64 -12.97 -0.95 17.01
CA GLN A 64 -14.09 -0.30 17.67
C GLN A 64 -14.70 0.82 16.81
N ASN A 65 -13.86 1.57 16.10
CA ASN A 65 -14.30 2.66 15.24
C ASN A 65 -15.04 2.12 14.01
N LEU A 66 -14.53 1.06 13.38
CA LEU A 66 -15.17 0.43 12.23
C LEU A 66 -16.49 -0.24 12.62
N VAL A 67 -16.57 -0.88 13.78
CA VAL A 67 -17.84 -1.41 14.33
C VAL A 67 -18.84 -0.27 14.57
N ALA A 68 -18.40 0.86 15.13
CA ALA A 68 -19.27 2.00 15.38
C ALA A 68 -19.80 2.63 14.08
N LEU A 69 -18.95 2.79 13.06
CA LEU A 69 -19.38 3.29 11.75
C LEU A 69 -20.28 2.27 11.03
N GLY A 70 -19.97 0.98 11.09
CA GLY A 70 -20.80 -0.08 10.50
C GLY A 70 -22.23 -0.08 11.05
N LYS A 71 -22.40 0.10 12.35
CA LYS A 71 -23.72 0.26 12.98
C LYS A 71 -24.49 1.48 12.44
N LYS A 72 -23.80 2.59 12.16
CA LYS A 72 -24.45 3.78 11.56
C LYS A 72 -24.88 3.51 10.12
N VAL A 73 -24.06 2.83 9.32
CA VAL A 73 -24.42 2.42 7.96
C VAL A 73 -25.66 1.52 7.99
N GLU A 74 -25.69 0.53 8.87
CA GLU A 74 -26.85 -0.36 9.06
C GLU A 74 -28.12 0.42 9.43
N GLN A 75 -28.01 1.35 10.39
CA GLN A 75 -29.13 2.21 10.79
C GLN A 75 -29.67 3.06 9.65
N ILE A 76 -28.79 3.64 8.83
CA ILE A 76 -29.19 4.44 7.65
C ILE A 76 -29.94 3.58 6.65
N GLY A 77 -29.48 2.33 6.41
CA GLY A 77 -30.13 1.39 5.51
C GLY A 77 -31.54 0.97 5.93
N GLN A 78 -31.93 1.22 7.17
CA GLN A 78 -33.27 0.91 7.70
C GLN A 78 -34.26 2.07 7.56
N TYR A 79 -33.82 3.26 7.14
CA TYR A 79 -34.71 4.41 7.01
C TYR A 79 -35.64 4.29 5.80
N ASP A 80 -36.94 4.47 6.05
CA ASP A 80 -37.96 4.64 5.01
C ASP A 80 -37.99 6.12 4.59
N LEU A 81 -37.27 6.45 3.53
CA LEU A 81 -37.08 7.83 3.05
C LEU A 81 -38.41 8.51 2.69
N ASN A 82 -39.47 7.77 2.36
CA ASN A 82 -40.78 8.35 2.05
C ASN A 82 -41.43 9.05 3.25
N LYS A 83 -40.95 8.79 4.47
CA LYS A 83 -41.43 9.42 5.71
C LYS A 83 -40.70 10.71 6.07
N PHE A 84 -39.71 11.09 5.29
CA PHE A 84 -38.82 12.22 5.57
C PHE A 84 -39.23 13.43 4.72
N LYS A 85 -38.97 14.63 5.22
CA LYS A 85 -38.99 15.84 4.40
C LYS A 85 -37.67 16.00 3.64
N ASP A 86 -37.66 16.77 2.56
CA ASP A 86 -36.45 17.04 1.78
C ASP A 86 -35.29 17.54 2.64
N GLU A 87 -35.55 18.42 3.62
CA GLU A 87 -34.51 18.93 4.52
C GLU A 87 -33.94 17.84 5.44
N GLN A 88 -34.75 16.85 5.81
CA GLN A 88 -34.30 15.72 6.61
C GLN A 88 -33.47 14.75 5.77
N ILE A 89 -33.81 14.58 4.49
CA ILE A 89 -33.01 13.82 3.53
C ILE A 89 -31.67 14.53 3.30
N ASP A 90 -31.65 15.86 3.22
CA ASP A 90 -30.41 16.63 3.09
C ASP A 90 -29.47 16.44 4.28
N LEU A 91 -29.98 16.52 5.51
CA LEU A 91 -29.20 16.24 6.72
C LEU A 91 -28.70 14.78 6.79
N LEU A 92 -29.51 13.83 6.30
CA LEU A 92 -29.09 12.43 6.19
C LEU A 92 -27.96 12.28 5.18
N MET A 93 -28.02 12.93 4.03
CA MET A 93 -26.96 12.92 3.02
C MET A 93 -25.67 13.58 3.55
N GLU A 94 -25.76 14.68 4.29
CA GLU A 94 -24.59 15.26 4.97
C GLU A 94 -23.98 14.29 5.98
N SER A 95 -24.81 13.59 6.74
CA SER A 95 -24.34 12.56 7.69
C SER A 95 -23.65 11.40 6.95
N MET A 96 -24.21 10.95 5.81
CA MET A 96 -23.57 9.92 4.98
C MET A 96 -22.20 10.38 4.47
N ARG A 97 -22.07 11.61 3.96
CA ARG A 97 -20.79 12.17 3.51
C ARG A 97 -19.76 12.23 4.64
N SER A 98 -20.16 12.68 5.83
CA SER A 98 -19.25 12.71 6.99
C SER A 98 -18.77 11.31 7.41
N ILE A 99 -19.62 10.27 7.27
CA ILE A 99 -19.21 8.88 7.51
C ILE A 99 -18.24 8.43 6.41
N MET A 100 -18.48 8.78 5.14
CA MET A 100 -17.56 8.48 4.03
C MET A 100 -16.19 9.10 4.28
N ASP A 101 -16.12 10.38 4.65
CA ASP A 101 -14.85 11.06 4.98
C ASP A 101 -14.07 10.30 6.07
N SER A 102 -14.78 9.79 7.09
CA SER A 102 -14.17 9.00 8.16
C SER A 102 -13.62 7.66 7.66
N TYR A 103 -14.35 6.99 6.75
CA TYR A 103 -13.88 5.75 6.13
C TYR A 103 -12.67 5.97 5.23
N GLU A 104 -12.63 7.07 4.47
CA GLU A 104 -11.47 7.43 3.62
C GLU A 104 -10.21 7.67 4.47
N GLU A 105 -10.33 8.38 5.60
CA GLU A 105 -9.22 8.58 6.54
C GLU A 105 -8.73 7.25 7.15
N TYR A 106 -9.67 6.36 7.50
CA TYR A 106 -9.31 5.02 7.99
C TYR A 106 -8.68 4.15 6.92
N LEU A 107 -9.11 4.25 5.65
CA LEU A 107 -8.48 3.54 4.55
C LEU A 107 -7.03 3.97 4.36
N GLU A 108 -6.75 5.27 4.43
CA GLU A 108 -5.37 5.78 4.38
C GLU A 108 -4.53 5.23 5.54
N THR A 109 -5.08 5.25 6.75
CA THR A 109 -4.43 4.72 7.95
C THR A 109 -4.13 3.21 7.82
N ILE A 110 -5.11 2.41 7.37
CA ILE A 110 -4.95 0.97 7.13
C ILE A 110 -3.84 0.71 6.11
N ASN A 111 -3.78 1.48 5.03
CA ASN A 111 -2.73 1.33 4.01
C ASN A 111 -1.34 1.66 4.57
N GLN A 112 -1.23 2.67 5.43
CA GLN A 112 0.02 3.01 6.10
C GLN A 112 0.46 1.91 7.07
N ILE A 113 -0.46 1.37 7.88
CA ILE A 113 -0.18 0.26 8.80
C ILE A 113 0.28 -0.97 8.01
N LYS A 114 -0.45 -1.34 6.95
CA LYS A 114 -0.09 -2.48 6.09
C LYS A 114 1.32 -2.37 5.52
N ALA A 115 1.71 -1.16 5.10
CA ALA A 115 3.07 -0.90 4.62
C ALA A 115 4.11 -1.08 5.74
N GLN A 116 3.81 -0.61 6.95
CA GLN A 116 4.70 -0.77 8.11
C GLN A 116 4.83 -2.23 8.55
N GLU A 117 3.72 -2.98 8.64
CA GLU A 117 3.73 -4.40 8.96
C GLU A 117 4.50 -5.20 7.92
N THR A 118 4.32 -4.90 6.63
CA THR A 118 5.08 -5.52 5.55
C THR A 118 6.58 -5.23 5.67
N ALA A 119 6.96 -3.99 5.97
CA ALA A 119 8.35 -3.59 6.19
C ALA A 119 8.96 -4.24 7.45
N ALA A 120 8.16 -4.50 8.49
CA ALA A 120 8.64 -5.17 9.71
C ALA A 120 8.98 -6.65 9.48
N VAL A 121 8.43 -7.28 8.43
CA VAL A 121 8.66 -8.70 8.09
C VAL A 121 9.84 -8.88 7.13
N LEU A 122 10.62 -7.83 6.85
CA LEU A 122 11.77 -7.92 5.95
C LEU A 122 12.78 -8.95 6.44
N THR A 123 12.96 -9.99 5.63
CA THR A 123 13.99 -11.00 5.84
C THR A 123 15.26 -10.55 5.15
N SER A 124 16.32 -10.31 5.92
CA SER A 124 17.66 -10.02 5.39
C SER A 124 18.28 -11.29 4.81
N ILE A 125 18.71 -11.23 3.56
CA ILE A 125 19.34 -12.35 2.84
C ILE A 125 20.73 -11.89 2.41
N PRO A 126 21.81 -12.46 3.00
CA PRO A 126 23.16 -12.20 2.55
C PRO A 126 23.35 -12.67 1.11
N VAL A 127 23.99 -11.85 0.28
CA VAL A 127 24.36 -12.20 -1.10
C VAL A 127 25.88 -12.24 -1.19
N THR A 128 26.40 -13.34 -1.72
CA THR A 128 27.78 -13.45 -2.18
C THR A 128 27.77 -13.44 -3.69
N LEU A 129 28.57 -12.58 -4.32
CA LEU A 129 28.69 -12.51 -5.78
C LEU A 129 30.12 -12.89 -6.19
N SER A 130 30.26 -13.86 -7.09
CA SER A 130 31.55 -14.29 -7.64
C SER A 130 31.66 -13.93 -9.11
N ASN A 131 32.75 -13.27 -9.51
CA ASN A 131 33.04 -13.00 -10.90
C ASN A 131 33.87 -14.13 -11.49
N ASN A 132 33.21 -15.10 -12.12
CA ASN A 132 33.88 -16.19 -12.85
C ASN A 132 33.95 -15.91 -14.36
N THR A 133 33.85 -14.65 -14.75
CA THR A 133 34.06 -14.19 -16.12
C THR A 133 35.49 -13.69 -16.31
N GLU A 134 35.87 -13.43 -17.56
CA GLU A 134 37.10 -12.76 -17.95
C GLU A 134 36.99 -11.22 -17.91
N PHE A 135 35.81 -10.67 -17.60
CA PHE A 135 35.55 -9.23 -17.62
C PHE A 135 35.74 -8.57 -16.26
N THR A 136 36.10 -7.28 -16.27
CA THR A 136 36.10 -6.42 -15.08
C THR A 136 34.89 -5.49 -15.14
N PHE A 137 34.12 -5.43 -14.05
CA PHE A 137 32.98 -4.52 -13.92
C PHE A 137 33.36 -3.30 -13.07
N GLN A 138 33.08 -2.10 -13.59
CA GLN A 138 33.38 -0.83 -12.89
C GLN A 138 32.22 -0.35 -12.03
N THR A 139 31.00 -0.81 -12.32
CA THR A 139 29.84 -0.49 -11.50
C THR A 139 29.08 -1.76 -11.15
N LEU A 140 28.51 -1.77 -9.95
CA LEU A 140 27.57 -2.77 -9.49
C LEU A 140 26.48 -2.04 -8.72
N GLN A 141 25.24 -2.21 -9.13
CA GLN A 141 24.07 -1.72 -8.40
C GLN A 141 23.19 -2.92 -8.06
N LEU A 142 22.68 -2.95 -6.83
CA LEU A 142 21.78 -4.00 -6.36
C LEU A 142 20.62 -3.33 -5.62
N TYR A 143 19.43 -3.37 -6.20
CA TYR A 143 18.26 -2.65 -5.68
C TYR A 143 16.95 -3.40 -5.91
N SER A 144 15.93 -3.10 -5.10
CA SER A 144 14.58 -3.66 -5.28
C SER A 144 13.89 -3.01 -6.49
N ILE A 145 13.15 -3.80 -7.29
CA ILE A 145 12.37 -3.25 -8.42
C ILE A 145 11.30 -2.25 -7.97
N ASN A 146 10.84 -2.34 -6.71
CA ASN A 146 9.84 -1.45 -6.14
C ASN A 146 10.44 -0.11 -5.66
N ASP A 147 11.76 -0.04 -5.50
CA ASP A 147 12.47 1.18 -5.10
C ASP A 147 13.76 1.36 -5.93
N PRO A 148 13.63 1.73 -7.21
CA PRO A 148 14.78 1.96 -8.08
C PRO A 148 15.62 3.18 -7.67
N SER A 149 15.15 4.01 -6.73
CA SER A 149 15.88 5.18 -6.25
C SER A 149 17.09 4.83 -5.36
N GLN A 150 17.15 3.58 -4.87
CA GLN A 150 18.23 3.06 -4.02
C GLN A 150 19.37 2.39 -4.81
N ASN A 151 19.54 2.72 -6.09
CA ASN A 151 20.49 2.07 -7.01
C ASN A 151 21.95 2.55 -6.86
N ALA A 152 22.44 2.76 -5.63
CA ALA A 152 23.82 3.20 -5.41
C ALA A 152 24.86 2.22 -6.01
N ASN A 153 25.97 2.75 -6.52
CA ASN A 153 27.08 1.93 -7.00
C ASN A 153 27.89 1.40 -5.82
N VAL A 154 27.85 0.09 -5.57
CA VAL A 154 28.60 -0.51 -4.44
C VAL A 154 30.10 -0.61 -4.70
N LEU A 155 30.52 -0.39 -5.95
CA LEU A 155 31.93 -0.36 -6.34
C LEU A 155 32.50 1.06 -6.39
N GLU A 156 31.75 2.07 -5.95
CA GLU A 156 32.25 3.43 -5.85
C GLU A 156 33.55 3.46 -5.02
N ASP A 157 34.54 4.22 -5.51
CA ASP A 157 35.89 4.31 -4.95
C ASP A 157 36.70 3.00 -4.86
N THR A 158 36.25 1.94 -5.53
CA THR A 158 37.02 0.68 -5.66
C THR A 158 37.75 0.59 -7.00
N SER A 159 38.63 -0.40 -7.14
CA SER A 159 39.29 -0.72 -8.42
C SER A 159 38.40 -1.47 -9.41
N GLY A 160 37.10 -1.62 -9.11
CA GLY A 160 36.18 -2.48 -9.85
C GLY A 160 36.21 -3.94 -9.39
N PHE A 161 35.30 -4.72 -9.97
CA PHE A 161 35.08 -6.13 -9.69
C PHE A 161 35.72 -7.01 -10.76
N ALA A 162 36.97 -7.42 -10.50
CA ALA A 162 37.84 -8.10 -11.45
C ALA A 162 37.58 -9.62 -11.55
N PRO A 163 38.07 -10.28 -12.61
CA PRO A 163 38.01 -11.74 -12.76
C PRO A 163 38.52 -12.50 -11.55
N GLY A 164 37.79 -13.52 -11.12
CA GLY A 164 38.09 -14.37 -9.98
C GLY A 164 37.86 -13.73 -8.61
N GLN A 165 37.37 -12.48 -8.55
CA GLN A 165 37.03 -11.85 -7.28
C GLN A 165 35.68 -12.33 -6.76
N THR A 166 35.52 -12.22 -5.44
CA THR A 166 34.26 -12.44 -4.74
C THR A 166 33.93 -11.23 -3.88
N ILE A 167 32.70 -10.73 -4.00
CA ILE A 167 32.14 -9.71 -3.13
C ILE A 167 31.23 -10.39 -2.11
N THR A 168 31.42 -10.03 -0.84
CA THR A 168 30.58 -10.44 0.28
C THR A 168 30.03 -9.20 0.97
N GLY A 169 29.03 -9.37 1.83
CA GLY A 169 28.42 -8.25 2.56
C GLY A 169 27.33 -7.50 1.79
N LEU A 170 26.99 -7.96 0.58
CA LEU A 170 25.77 -7.53 -0.09
C LEU A 170 24.57 -8.12 0.66
N VAL A 171 23.50 -7.34 0.74
CA VAL A 171 22.27 -7.75 1.41
C VAL A 171 21.09 -7.37 0.55
N ILE A 172 20.18 -8.32 0.36
CA ILE A 172 18.84 -8.05 -0.17
C ILE A 172 17.82 -8.29 0.93
N TYR A 173 16.69 -7.60 0.82
CA TYR A 173 15.57 -7.76 1.73
C TYR A 173 14.39 -8.37 1.00
N ARG A 174 13.88 -9.48 1.53
CA ARG A 174 12.66 -10.12 1.04
C ARG A 174 11.49 -9.73 1.92
N ASP A 175 10.49 -9.10 1.31
CA ASP A 175 9.19 -8.84 1.91
C ASP A 175 8.18 -9.98 1.62
N VAL A 176 6.96 -9.84 2.13
CA VAL A 176 5.86 -10.80 1.94
C VAL A 176 5.43 -10.96 0.48
N SER A 177 5.63 -9.93 -0.36
CA SER A 177 5.37 -10.00 -1.80
C SER A 177 6.47 -10.74 -2.55
N SER A 178 7.67 -10.83 -1.93
CA SER A 178 8.88 -11.39 -2.52
C SER A 178 9.20 -10.76 -3.87
N ALA A 179 9.02 -9.43 -3.97
CA ALA A 179 9.31 -8.68 -5.18
C ALA A 179 10.76 -8.91 -5.66
N PRO A 180 10.99 -9.07 -6.97
CA PRO A 180 12.33 -9.28 -7.50
C PRO A 180 13.29 -8.13 -7.20
N TRP A 181 14.57 -8.47 -7.14
CA TRP A 181 15.66 -7.51 -7.06
C TRP A 181 16.38 -7.42 -8.41
N LYS A 182 17.03 -6.29 -8.68
CA LYS A 182 17.78 -6.07 -9.90
C LYS A 182 19.26 -5.90 -9.57
N LEU A 183 20.09 -6.72 -10.22
CA LEU A 183 21.54 -6.59 -10.25
C LEU A 183 21.92 -5.97 -11.58
N VAL A 184 22.61 -4.82 -11.55
CA VAL A 184 23.13 -4.14 -12.73
C VAL A 184 24.64 -4.06 -12.63
N LEU A 185 25.32 -4.50 -13.68
CA LEU A 185 26.78 -4.48 -13.78
C LEU A 185 27.17 -3.71 -15.04
N GLN A 186 28.14 -2.80 -14.94
CA GLN A 186 28.71 -2.14 -16.11
C GLN A 186 30.17 -2.50 -16.28
N SER A 187 30.51 -2.99 -17.46
CA SER A 187 31.87 -3.31 -17.87
C SER A 187 32.70 -2.04 -18.13
N THR A 188 34.03 -2.18 -18.19
CA THR A 188 34.96 -1.06 -18.44
C THR A 188 34.74 -0.33 -19.77
N ASP A 189 34.14 -1.00 -20.74
CA ASP A 189 33.79 -0.45 -22.06
C ASP A 189 32.43 0.29 -22.08
N GLY A 190 31.72 0.32 -20.95
CA GLY A 190 30.41 0.94 -20.81
C GLY A 190 29.23 0.00 -21.05
N THR A 191 29.47 -1.27 -21.41
CA THR A 191 28.40 -2.27 -21.63
C THR A 191 27.69 -2.58 -20.31
N SER A 192 26.35 -2.50 -20.29
CA SER A 192 25.53 -2.79 -19.12
C SER A 192 24.91 -4.19 -19.21
N HIS A 193 24.92 -4.91 -18.09
CA HIS A 193 24.32 -6.23 -17.92
C HIS A 193 23.34 -6.17 -16.75
N GLU A 194 22.11 -6.62 -16.98
CA GLU A 194 21.03 -6.54 -15.99
C GLU A 194 20.46 -7.93 -15.71
N PHE A 195 20.29 -8.25 -14.44
CA PHE A 195 19.76 -9.53 -13.98
C PHE A 195 18.63 -9.30 -12.99
N GLU A 196 17.50 -9.96 -13.23
CA GLU A 196 16.41 -10.03 -12.26
C GLU A 196 16.60 -11.24 -11.34
N LEU A 197 16.59 -10.99 -10.04
CA LEU A 197 16.82 -11.97 -9.00
C LEU A 197 15.49 -12.30 -8.32
N ALA A 198 15.01 -13.52 -8.54
CA ALA A 198 13.78 -14.02 -7.93
C ALA A 198 14.03 -14.43 -6.46
N VAL A 199 13.84 -13.49 -5.54
CA VAL A 199 14.20 -13.65 -4.12
C VAL A 199 13.35 -14.66 -3.34
N LYS A 200 12.19 -15.07 -3.89
CA LYS A 200 11.26 -16.00 -3.25
C LYS A 200 11.93 -17.32 -2.84
N GLY A 201 12.89 -17.81 -3.63
CA GLY A 201 13.58 -19.07 -3.39
C GLY A 201 14.79 -19.00 -2.45
N TYR A 202 15.23 -17.80 -2.06
CA TYR A 202 16.43 -17.63 -1.26
C TYR A 202 16.15 -17.84 0.23
N SER A 203 17.09 -18.45 0.95
CA SER A 203 16.98 -18.68 2.39
C SER A 203 17.71 -17.58 3.18
N GLU A 204 17.38 -17.48 4.46
CA GLU A 204 18.08 -16.60 5.43
C GLU A 204 19.57 -16.90 5.57
N SER A 205 20.00 -18.12 5.23
CA SER A 205 21.42 -18.49 5.16
C SER A 205 22.19 -17.76 4.05
N GLY A 206 21.48 -17.05 3.17
CA GLY A 206 22.04 -16.33 2.05
C GLY A 206 22.06 -17.12 0.75
N VAL A 207 22.47 -16.43 -0.31
CA VAL A 207 22.62 -16.97 -1.67
C VAL A 207 24.01 -16.63 -2.21
N THR A 208 24.59 -17.56 -2.96
CA THR A 208 25.80 -17.32 -3.75
C THR A 208 25.41 -17.25 -5.21
N LEU A 209 25.65 -16.09 -5.82
CA LEU A 209 25.44 -15.83 -7.24
C LEU A 209 26.80 -15.86 -7.95
N THR A 210 26.84 -16.54 -9.09
CA THR A 210 28.06 -16.65 -9.91
C THR A 210 27.80 -16.05 -11.27
N LEU A 211 28.66 -15.10 -11.65
CA LEU A 211 28.71 -14.55 -12.99
C LEU A 211 29.55 -15.46 -13.87
N THR A 212 28.98 -15.92 -14.97
CA THR A 212 29.65 -16.76 -15.96
C THR A 212 29.45 -16.18 -17.35
N TYR A 213 30.42 -16.38 -18.23
CA TYR A 213 30.31 -15.98 -19.62
C TYR A 213 29.96 -17.18 -20.48
N ASP A 214 28.89 -17.06 -21.26
CA ASP A 214 28.51 -18.04 -22.27
C ASP A 214 29.05 -17.60 -23.62
N SER A 215 30.07 -18.30 -24.12
CA SER A 215 30.68 -18.02 -25.42
C SER A 215 29.80 -18.39 -26.61
N GLU A 216 28.80 -19.25 -26.43
CA GLU A 216 27.88 -19.64 -27.52
C GLU A 216 26.85 -18.54 -27.77
N THR A 217 26.35 -17.92 -26.70
CA THR A 217 25.37 -16.81 -26.80
C THR A 217 26.02 -15.43 -26.73
N ASN A 218 27.30 -15.34 -26.37
CA ASN A 218 28.04 -14.10 -26.17
C ASN A 218 27.37 -13.22 -25.09
N GLU A 219 26.95 -13.85 -23.99
CA GLU A 219 26.21 -13.21 -22.90
C GLU A 219 26.81 -13.57 -21.54
N ILE A 220 26.74 -12.62 -20.60
CA ILE A 220 27.01 -12.91 -19.19
C ILE A 220 25.72 -13.45 -18.55
N LYS A 221 25.85 -14.54 -17.79
CA LYS A 221 24.78 -15.17 -17.03
C LYS A 221 25.05 -15.02 -15.54
N CYS A 222 23.98 -14.85 -14.77
CA CYS A 222 24.00 -14.83 -13.31
C CYS A 222 23.14 -15.98 -12.80
N SER A 223 23.72 -16.88 -12.00
CA SER A 223 23.05 -18.05 -11.44
C SER A 223 23.48 -18.32 -10.01
#